data_AF-A0A9E6SAB3-F1
#
_entry.id   AF-A0A9E6SAB3-F1
#
_cell.length_a   1.000
_cell.length_b   1.000
_cell.length_c   1.000
_cell.angle_alpha   90.00
_cell.angle_beta   90.00
_cell.angle_gamma   90.00
#
_symmetry.space_group_name_H-M   'P 1'
#
loop_
_entity.id
_entity.type
_entity.pdbx_description
1 polymer ?
#
loop_
_entity_poly.entity_id
_entity_poly.type
_entity_poly.pdbx_seq_one_letter_code
_entity_poly.pdbx_strand_id
1 'polypeptide(L)'
;EKFSGIVKVLEEKYYFDRFNEFFFAGGARKLGESLFKIGDRAIIDGAFVNGSAKGVGLLSGVMRHLQTGYIYHYAFVMVAGILAFLTWLLLR
;
A
#
# COMPACT_ATOMS: atom_id res chain seq x y z
N GLU A 1 14.22 26.82 -54.51
CA GLU A 1 14.80 26.68 -53.15
C GLU A 1 14.32 27.69 -52.09
N LYS A 2 13.37 28.61 -52.36
CA LYS A 2 13.07 29.71 -51.40
C LYS A 2 11.95 29.47 -50.36
N PHE A 3 11.26 28.33 -50.36
CA PHE A 3 10.09 28.11 -49.47
C PHE A 3 10.12 26.79 -48.67
N SER A 4 11.28 26.14 -48.57
CA SER A 4 11.43 24.85 -47.88
C SER A 4 10.91 24.87 -46.42
N GLY A 5 11.13 25.96 -45.67
CA GLY A 5 10.65 26.07 -44.30
C GLY A 5 9.13 26.14 -44.18
N ILE A 6 8.45 26.87 -45.08
CA ILE A 6 6.99 27.05 -45.05
C ILE A 6 6.29 25.76 -45.48
N VAL A 7 6.81 25.07 -46.51
CA VAL A 7 6.30 23.76 -46.93
C VAL A 7 6.42 22.75 -45.80
N LYS A 8 7.54 22.74 -45.08
CA LYS A 8 7.76 21.83 -43.95
C LYS A 8 6.82 22.08 -42.77
N VAL A 9 6.46 23.33 -42.50
CA VAL A 9 5.47 23.69 -41.47
C VAL A 9 4.06 23.25 -41.88
N LEU A 10 3.70 23.37 -43.17
CA LEU A 10 2.42 22.87 -43.68
C LEU A 10 2.36 21.33 -43.69
N GLU A 11 3.46 20.66 -44.05
CA GLU A 11 3.57 19.18 -44.03
C GLU A 11 3.52 18.61 -42.61
N GLU A 12 4.18 19.23 -41.64
CA GLU A 12 4.07 18.83 -40.22
C GLU A 12 2.77 19.32 -39.55
N LYS A 13 1.73 19.68 -40.32
CA LYS A 13 0.44 20.19 -39.82
C LYS A 13 0.63 21.24 -38.71
N TYR A 14 1.44 22.26 -38.98
CA TYR A 14 1.73 23.33 -38.01
C TYR A 14 2.33 22.86 -36.68
N TYR A 15 2.90 21.66 -36.60
CA TYR A 15 3.42 21.05 -35.36
C TYR A 15 2.36 20.82 -34.28
N PHE A 16 1.07 21.03 -34.59
CA PHE A 16 -0.02 20.96 -33.62
C PHE A 16 -0.25 19.53 -33.11
N ASP A 17 -0.21 18.54 -34.01
CA ASP A 17 -0.32 17.11 -33.65
C ASP A 17 0.83 16.71 -32.70
N ARG A 18 2.06 17.14 -33.01
CA ARG A 18 3.26 16.83 -32.22
C ARG A 18 3.27 17.52 -30.85
N PHE A 19 2.76 18.74 -30.77
CA PHE A 19 2.55 19.43 -29.48
C PHE A 19 1.52 18.70 -28.63
N ASN A 20 0.39 18.30 -29.23
CA ASN A 20 -0.68 17.63 -28.51
C ASN A 20 -0.23 16.27 -27.97
N GLU A 21 0.49 15.51 -28.78
CA GLU A 21 1.04 14.22 -28.38
C GLU A 21 2.09 14.35 -27.27
N PHE A 22 3.01 15.31 -27.36
CA PHE A 22 4.02 15.50 -26.31
C PHE A 22 3.41 16.04 -25.00
N PHE A 23 2.54 17.04 -25.11
CA PHE A 23 2.03 17.76 -23.94
C PHE A 23 0.85 17.02 -23.28
N PHE A 24 -0.17 16.66 -24.05
CA PHE A 24 -1.36 16.01 -23.50
C PHE A 24 -1.15 14.50 -23.34
N ALA A 25 -0.74 13.79 -24.40
CA ALA A 25 -0.59 12.33 -24.30
C ALA A 25 0.61 11.95 -23.41
N GLY A 26 1.77 12.59 -23.61
CA GLY A 26 2.96 12.40 -22.78
C GLY A 26 2.75 12.84 -21.33
N GLY A 27 2.11 13.99 -21.11
CA GLY A 27 1.79 14.51 -19.78
C GLY A 27 0.80 13.62 -19.03
N ALA A 28 -0.32 13.25 -19.66
CA ALA A 28 -1.33 12.39 -19.04
C ALA A 28 -0.77 11.01 -18.67
N ARG A 29 0.08 10.43 -19.52
CA ARG A 29 0.67 9.10 -19.27
C ARG A 29 1.63 9.13 -18.09
N LYS A 30 2.48 10.16 -17.99
CA LYS A 30 3.39 10.33 -16.84
C LYS A 30 2.65 10.63 -15.54
N LEU A 31 1.62 11.47 -15.59
CA LEU A 31 0.78 11.75 -14.41
C LEU A 31 0.04 10.50 -13.95
N GLY A 32 -0.55 9.74 -14.88
CA GLY A 32 -1.22 8.47 -14.57
C GLY A 32 -0.26 7.44 -13.96
N GLU A 33 0.92 7.27 -14.54
CA GLU A 33 1.94 6.37 -13.96
C GLU A 33 2.42 6.82 -12.58
N SER A 34 2.60 8.12 -12.36
CA SER A 34 3.05 8.66 -11.08
C SER A 34 1.98 8.46 -10.01
N LEU A 35 0.71 8.74 -10.33
CA LEU A 35 -0.41 8.54 -9.43
C LEU A 35 -0.60 7.06 -9.09
N PHE A 36 -0.44 6.16 -10.06
CA PHE A 36 -0.54 4.72 -9.83
C PHE A 36 0.62 4.21 -8.95
N LYS A 37 1.86 4.62 -9.23
CA LYS A 37 3.04 4.20 -8.44
C LYS A 37 3.00 4.74 -7.00
N ILE A 38 2.54 5.99 -6.81
CA ILE A 38 2.49 6.61 -5.48
C ILE A 38 1.23 6.16 -4.72
N GLY A 39 0.07 6.17 -5.37
CA GLY A 39 -1.20 5.82 -4.75
C GLY A 39 -1.30 4.34 -4.41
N ASP A 40 -1.18 3.48 -5.43
CA ASP A 40 -1.45 2.06 -5.27
C ASP A 40 -0.28 1.35 -4.55
N ARG A 41 0.92 1.42 -5.11
CA ARG A 41 2.06 0.67 -4.55
C ARG A 41 2.58 1.22 -3.22
N ALA A 42 2.61 2.55 -3.03
CA ALA A 42 3.23 3.11 -1.83
C ALA A 42 2.24 3.18 -0.66
N ILE A 43 1.01 3.64 -0.91
CA ILE A 43 0.01 3.81 0.16
C ILE A 43 -0.70 2.49 0.42
N ILE A 44 -1.32 1.86 -0.58
CA ILE A 44 -2.14 0.67 -0.36
C ILE A 44 -1.25 -0.54 -0.04
N ASP A 45 -0.35 -0.91 -0.94
CA ASP A 45 0.51 -2.08 -0.72
C ASP A 45 1.55 -1.84 0.38
N GLY A 46 2.19 -0.67 0.36
CA GLY A 46 3.27 -0.32 1.29
C GLY A 46 2.78 -0.04 2.72
N ALA A 47 1.86 0.91 2.88
CA ALA A 47 1.46 1.36 4.21
C ALA A 47 0.36 0.48 4.81
N PHE A 48 -0.69 0.14 4.05
CA PHE A 48 -1.81 -0.62 4.60
C PHE A 48 -1.52 -2.11 4.66
N VAL A 49 -1.14 -2.75 3.55
CA VAL A 49 -0.96 -4.22 3.52
C VAL A 49 0.31 -4.62 4.26
N ASN A 50 1.48 -4.13 3.83
CA ASN A 50 2.75 -4.48 4.46
C ASN A 50 2.89 -3.92 5.89
N GLY A 51 2.34 -2.73 6.15
CA GLY A 51 2.30 -2.17 7.50
C GLY A 51 1.48 -3.04 8.46
N SER A 52 0.29 -3.49 8.04
CA SER A 52 -0.54 -4.39 8.84
C SER A 52 0.13 -5.76 9.03
N ALA A 53 0.69 -6.34 7.98
CA ALA A 53 1.41 -7.61 8.06
C ALA A 53 2.61 -7.53 9.01
N LYS A 54 3.38 -6.44 8.96
CA LYS A 54 4.49 -6.19 9.87
C LYS A 54 4.00 -6.00 11.31
N GLY A 55 2.89 -5.29 11.52
CA GLY A 55 2.26 -5.14 12.84
C GLY A 55 1.86 -6.48 13.45
N VAL A 56 1.16 -7.32 12.69
CA VAL A 56 0.79 -8.68 13.11
C VAL A 56 2.04 -9.52 13.36
N GLY A 57 3.06 -9.42 12.51
CA GLY A 57 4.33 -10.12 12.68
C GLY A 57 5.07 -9.75 13.97
N LEU A 58 5.11 -8.46 14.31
CA LEU A 58 5.69 -7.99 15.57
C LEU A 58 4.91 -8.50 16.78
N LEU A 59 3.58 -8.38 16.77
CA LEU A 59 2.73 -8.89 17.84
C LEU A 59 2.86 -10.40 18.02
N SER A 60 2.89 -11.15 16.91
CA SER A 60 3.11 -12.59 16.91
C SER A 60 4.49 -12.95 17.48
N GLY A 61 5.51 -12.17 17.14
CA GLY A 61 6.86 -12.34 17.68
C GLY A 61 6.89 -12.20 19.20
N VAL A 62 6.23 -11.17 19.74
CA VAL A 62 6.10 -10.97 21.20
C VAL A 62 5.27 -12.08 21.85
N MET A 63 4.12 -12.41 21.28
CA MET A 63 3.23 -13.46 21.79
C MET A 63 3.92 -14.82 21.87
N ARG A 64 4.80 -15.13 20.91
CA ARG A 64 5.58 -16.38 20.93
C ARG A 64 6.45 -16.52 22.20
N HIS A 65 6.94 -15.43 22.77
CA HIS A 65 7.73 -15.48 24.00
C HIS A 65 6.90 -15.74 25.27
N LEU A 66 5.60 -15.45 25.24
CA LEU A 66 4.69 -15.81 26.34
C LEU A 66 4.46 -17.32 26.41
N GLN A 67 4.72 -18.03 25.31
CA GLN A 67 4.67 -19.49 25.25
C GLN A 67 5.98 -20.09 25.77
N THR A 68 6.13 -20.17 27.09
CA THR A 68 7.37 -20.60 27.77
C THR A 68 7.63 -22.11 27.71
N GLY A 69 6.66 -22.91 27.26
CA GLY A 69 6.78 -24.37 27.12
C GLY A 69 6.60 -25.15 28.43
N TYR A 70 6.58 -24.48 29.58
CA TYR A 70 6.35 -25.13 30.86
C TYR A 70 4.87 -25.37 31.15
N ILE A 71 4.54 -26.60 31.54
CA ILE A 71 3.16 -27.05 31.80
C ILE A 71 2.47 -26.19 32.89
N TYR A 72 3.21 -25.75 33.91
CA TYR A 72 2.65 -24.95 34.99
C TYR A 72 2.13 -23.57 34.53
N HIS A 73 2.77 -22.95 33.53
CA HIS A 73 2.28 -21.69 32.97
C HIS A 73 0.93 -21.87 32.27
N TYR A 74 0.76 -22.97 31.54
CA TYR A 74 -0.53 -23.28 30.91
C TYR A 74 -1.61 -23.59 31.97
N ALA A 75 -1.28 -24.40 32.97
CA ALA A 75 -2.20 -24.72 34.07
C ALA A 75 -2.69 -23.45 34.79
N PHE A 76 -1.77 -22.53 35.07
CA PHE A 76 -2.09 -21.24 35.66
C PHE A 76 -3.08 -20.42 34.81
N VAL A 77 -2.80 -20.27 33.51
CA VAL A 77 -3.67 -19.52 32.59
C VAL A 77 -5.05 -20.17 32.46
N MET A 78 -5.14 -21.50 32.46
CA MET A 78 -6.42 -22.21 32.41
C MET A 78 -7.28 -21.93 33.65
N VAL A 79 -6.72 -22.03 34.85
CA VAL A 79 -7.45 -21.74 36.10
C VAL A 79 -7.83 -20.26 36.18
N ALA A 80 -6.91 -19.35 35.84
CA ALA A 80 -7.18 -17.92 35.81
C ALA A 80 -8.31 -17.56 34.83
N GLY A 81 -8.33 -18.18 33.65
CA GLY A 81 -9.39 -18.00 32.66
C GLY A 81 -10.76 -18.44 33.17
N ILE A 82 -10.85 -19.62 33.80
CA ILE A 82 -12.10 -20.11 34.40
C ILE A 82 -12.58 -19.15 35.49
N LEU A 83 -11.71 -18.71 36.39
CA LEU A 83 -12.06 -17.77 37.46
C LEU A 83 -12.53 -16.42 36.91
N ALA A 84 -11.86 -15.88 35.89
CA ALA A 84 -12.25 -14.63 35.24
C ALA A 84 -13.64 -14.76 34.58
N PHE A 85 -13.90 -15.84 33.86
CA PHE A 85 -15.21 -16.09 33.23
C PHE A 85 -16.32 -16.25 34.27
N LEU A 86 -16.10 -17.03 35.34
CA LEU A 86 -17.07 -17.20 36.42
C LEU A 86 -17.35 -15.88 37.15
N THR A 87 -16.30 -15.10 37.42
CA THR A 87 -16.44 -13.79 38.06
C THR A 87 -17.24 -12.83 37.19
N TRP A 88 -16.96 -12.77 35.89
CA TRP A 88 -17.73 -11.95 34.95
C TRP A 88 -19.20 -12.38 34.87
N LEU A 89 -19.47 -13.69 34.86
CA LEU A 89 -20.84 -14.22 34.85
C LEU A 89 -21.61 -13.89 36.13
N LEU A 90 -20.95 -13.91 37.30
CA LEU A 90 -21.57 -13.59 38.59
C LEU A 90 -21.80 -12.10 38.80
N LEU A 91 -20.94 -11.24 38.21
CA LEU A 91 -21.04 -9.78 38.29
C LEU A 91 -21.94 -9.17 37.21
N ARG A 92 -22.30 -9.95 36.18
CA ARG A 92 -23.28 -9.59 35.16
C ARG A 92 -24.68 -9.97 35.62
#